data_AF-A0A0Q9PYV0-F1
#
_entry.id   AF-A0A0Q9PYV0-F1
#
_cell.length_a   1.000
_cell.length_b   1.000
_cell.length_c   1.000
_cell.angle_alpha   90.00
_cell.angle_beta   90.00
_cell.angle_gamma   90.00
#
_symmetry.space_group_name_H-M   'P 1'
#
loop_
_entity.id
_entity.type
_entity.pdbx_description
1 polymer ?
#
loop_
_entity_poly.entity_id
_entity_poly.type
_entity_poly.pdbx_seq_one_letter_code
_entity_poly.pdbx_strand_id
1 'polypeptide(L)'
;MAVSEGDPVKADLLWIADDFRNIVSSARSDELDLPSNGTRWTNRQLLFHMALGQNIALAGIPLLGLFSRLPPPAPRYWSKLLDSCARPYNWVNWAGSAAGGQVLKPERMRGMMDRTTRITVAWYDHADNKALGRGMTMPIRWDPYFLPWMSRRDILEWAPKHYRHHRAQLSLTTLPSLPPSKSPPN
;
A
#
# COMPACT_ATOMS: atom_id res chain seq x y z
N MET A 1 -25.67 -1.10 7.18
CA MET A 1 -25.69 -2.51 6.72
C MET A 1 -24.28 -3.05 6.82
N ALA A 2 -24.15 -4.31 7.24
CA ALA A 2 -22.87 -5.01 7.29
C ALA A 2 -22.31 -5.21 5.87
N VAL A 3 -21.00 -5.42 5.78
CA VAL A 3 -20.32 -5.74 4.52
C VAL A 3 -20.75 -7.13 4.06
N SER A 4 -20.90 -7.33 2.76
CA SER A 4 -21.24 -8.64 2.18
C SER A 4 -20.13 -9.65 2.43
N GLU A 5 -20.48 -10.89 2.74
CA GLU A 5 -19.53 -12.00 2.95
C GLU A 5 -18.67 -12.29 1.70
N GLY A 6 -19.17 -11.92 0.51
CA GLY A 6 -18.47 -12.04 -0.77
C GLY A 6 -17.70 -10.78 -1.22
N ASP A 7 -17.46 -9.80 -0.35
CA ASP A 7 -16.73 -8.58 -0.73
C ASP A 7 -15.26 -8.90 -1.07
N PRO A 8 -14.77 -8.56 -2.28
CA PRO A 8 -13.43 -8.93 -2.72
C PRO A 8 -12.31 -8.24 -1.94
N VAL A 9 -12.57 -7.15 -1.22
CA VAL A 9 -11.53 -6.38 -0.50
C VAL A 9 -10.74 -7.25 0.48
N LYS A 10 -11.43 -8.08 1.26
CA LYS A 10 -10.76 -8.97 2.21
C LYS A 10 -9.87 -10.00 1.50
N ALA A 11 -10.39 -10.62 0.45
CA ALA A 11 -9.66 -11.61 -0.34
C ALA A 11 -8.41 -10.99 -0.99
N ASP A 12 -8.53 -9.77 -1.53
CA ASP A 12 -7.40 -9.04 -2.11
C ASP A 12 -6.32 -8.69 -1.09
N LEU A 13 -6.69 -8.31 0.14
CA LEU A 13 -5.73 -8.04 1.23
C LEU A 13 -5.00 -9.30 1.69
N LEU A 14 -5.70 -10.44 1.74
CA LEU A 14 -5.10 -11.73 2.06
C LEU A 14 -4.14 -12.19 0.95
N TRP A 15 -4.54 -12.01 -0.32
CA TRP A 15 -3.71 -12.33 -1.48
C TRP A 15 -2.36 -11.60 -1.44
N ILE A 16 -2.33 -10.33 -1.02
CA ILE A 16 -1.07 -9.58 -0.86
C ILE A 16 -0.11 -10.32 0.08
N ALA A 17 -0.58 -10.78 1.24
CA ALA A 17 0.28 -11.46 2.20
C ALA A 17 0.75 -12.83 1.67
N ASP A 18 -0.15 -13.60 1.06
CA ASP A 18 0.18 -14.91 0.49
C ASP A 18 1.23 -14.81 -0.61
N ASP A 19 1.02 -13.88 -1.53
CA ASP A 19 1.95 -13.63 -2.61
C ASP A 19 3.29 -13.07 -2.11
N PHE A 20 3.29 -12.16 -1.12
CA PHE A 20 4.53 -11.65 -0.53
C PHE A 20 5.33 -12.75 0.16
N ARG A 21 4.66 -13.67 0.87
CA ARG A 21 5.30 -14.85 1.46
C ARG A 21 5.94 -15.71 0.38
N ASN A 22 5.24 -15.96 -0.72
CA ASN A 22 5.78 -16.71 -1.86
C ASN A 22 6.99 -16.01 -2.51
N ILE A 23 6.95 -14.67 -2.65
CA ILE A 23 8.09 -13.93 -3.19
C ILE A 23 9.32 -14.10 -2.28
N VAL A 24 9.15 -13.87 -0.99
CA VAL A 24 10.27 -13.95 -0.02
C VAL A 24 10.82 -15.37 0.11
N SER A 25 10.00 -16.41 -0.02
CA SER A 25 10.48 -17.80 0.05
C SER A 25 11.21 -18.27 -1.21
N SER A 26 10.87 -17.69 -2.37
CA SER A 26 11.34 -18.16 -3.67
C SER A 26 12.47 -17.30 -4.25
N ALA A 27 12.54 -16.03 -3.88
CA ALA A 27 13.56 -15.10 -4.38
C ALA A 27 14.97 -15.54 -3.96
N ARG A 28 15.91 -15.55 -4.91
CA ARG A 28 17.32 -15.80 -4.59
C ARG A 28 17.95 -14.53 -4.02
N SER A 29 18.87 -14.72 -3.07
CA SER A 29 19.55 -13.60 -2.39
C SER A 29 20.30 -12.67 -3.35
N ASP A 30 20.89 -13.21 -4.42
CA ASP A 30 21.61 -12.45 -5.45
C ASP A 30 20.66 -11.61 -6.31
N GLU A 31 19.49 -12.14 -6.67
CA GLU A 31 18.47 -11.41 -7.42
C GLU A 31 17.86 -10.24 -6.64
N LEU A 32 17.79 -10.34 -5.31
CA LEU A 32 17.27 -9.28 -4.46
C LEU A 32 18.10 -7.99 -4.54
N ASP A 33 19.39 -8.10 -4.82
CA ASP A 33 20.30 -6.96 -4.98
C ASP A 33 20.34 -6.40 -6.42
N LEU A 34 19.73 -7.10 -7.39
CA LEU A 34 19.65 -6.63 -8.76
C LEU A 34 18.63 -5.50 -8.95
N PRO A 35 18.81 -4.65 -9.97
CA PRO A 35 17.84 -3.62 -10.33
C PRO A 35 16.46 -4.20 -10.68
N SER A 36 15.41 -3.51 -10.26
CA SER A 36 14.03 -3.82 -10.67
C SER A 36 13.68 -3.11 -11.99
N ASN A 37 12.62 -3.57 -12.66
CA ASN A 37 12.20 -3.08 -13.96
C ASN A 37 11.45 -1.73 -13.84
N GLY A 38 11.91 -0.71 -14.58
CA GLY A 38 11.21 0.58 -14.67
C GLY A 38 11.25 1.42 -13.39
N THR A 39 12.13 1.09 -12.45
CA THR A 39 12.34 1.88 -11.22
C THR A 39 13.83 2.20 -11.02
N ARG A 40 14.14 3.01 -10.00
CA ARG A 40 15.52 3.28 -9.56
C ARG A 40 15.97 2.38 -8.40
N TRP A 41 15.14 1.40 -8.03
CA TRP A 41 15.33 0.56 -6.85
C TRP A 41 15.83 -0.83 -7.22
N THR A 42 16.50 -1.48 -6.27
CA THR A 42 16.72 -2.94 -6.33
C THR A 42 15.43 -3.70 -6.01
N ASN A 43 15.37 -4.99 -6.33
CA ASN A 43 14.24 -5.84 -5.95
C ASN A 43 13.98 -5.80 -4.43
N ARG A 44 15.02 -5.81 -3.59
CA ARG A 44 14.89 -5.72 -2.13
C ARG A 44 14.27 -4.40 -1.67
N GLN A 45 14.68 -3.28 -2.26
CA GLN A 45 14.11 -1.96 -1.95
C GLN A 45 12.65 -1.86 -2.40
N LEU A 46 12.32 -2.42 -3.56
CA LEU A 46 10.95 -2.49 -4.06
C LEU A 46 10.05 -3.40 -3.19
N LEU A 47 10.56 -4.52 -2.68
CA LEU A 47 9.83 -5.36 -1.72
C LEU A 47 9.49 -4.60 -0.43
N PHE A 48 10.45 -3.83 0.08
CA PHE A 48 10.16 -2.96 1.22
C PHE A 48 9.06 -1.95 0.89
N HIS A 49 9.12 -1.32 -0.29
CA HIS A 49 8.11 -0.36 -0.73
C HIS A 49 6.71 -0.99 -0.80
N MET A 50 6.60 -2.21 -1.34
CA MET A 50 5.35 -2.97 -1.38
C MET A 50 4.77 -3.23 0.02
N ALA A 51 5.61 -3.62 0.98
CA ALA A 51 5.20 -3.80 2.38
C ALA A 51 4.83 -2.48 3.08
N LEU A 52 5.52 -1.39 2.74
CA LEU A 52 5.20 -0.05 3.22
C LEU A 52 3.83 0.42 2.70
N GLY A 53 3.48 0.13 1.44
CA GLY A 53 2.16 0.43 0.88
C GLY A 53 1.01 -0.16 1.70
N GLN A 54 1.14 -1.44 2.10
CA GLN A 54 0.14 -2.09 2.98
C GLN A 54 0.05 -1.41 4.36
N ASN A 55 1.18 -0.99 4.93
CA ASN A 55 1.21 -0.23 6.19
C ASN A 55 0.52 1.13 6.07
N ILE A 56 0.66 1.80 4.94
CA ILE A 56 -0.03 3.07 4.67
C ILE A 56 -1.54 2.85 4.64
N ALA A 57 -2.02 1.75 4.04
CA ALA A 57 -3.43 1.41 4.07
C ALA A 57 -3.95 1.20 5.51
N LEU A 58 -3.20 0.48 6.34
CA LEU A 58 -3.52 0.31 7.76
C LEU A 58 -3.52 1.66 8.52
N ALA A 59 -2.51 2.51 8.32
CA ALA A 59 -2.43 3.83 8.95
C ALA A 59 -3.55 4.78 8.47
N GLY A 60 -4.04 4.59 7.25
CA GLY A 60 -5.17 5.32 6.67
C GLY A 60 -6.48 5.07 7.42
N ILE A 61 -6.73 3.86 7.93
CA ILE A 61 -7.98 3.51 8.64
C ILE A 61 -8.31 4.49 9.78
N PRO A 62 -7.44 4.70 10.80
CA PRO A 62 -7.73 5.64 11.87
C PRO A 62 -7.71 7.09 11.36
N LEU A 63 -6.80 7.44 10.45
CA LEU A 63 -6.65 8.79 9.92
C LEU A 63 -7.93 9.27 9.21
N LEU A 64 -8.41 8.52 8.21
CA LEU A 64 -9.61 8.84 7.45
C LEU A 64 -10.85 8.90 8.37
N GLY A 65 -10.88 8.08 9.42
CA GLY A 65 -11.96 8.11 10.40
C GLY A 65 -11.97 9.32 11.33
N LEU A 66 -10.79 9.86 11.65
CA LEU A 66 -10.65 11.07 12.44
C LEU A 66 -11.04 12.30 11.59
N PHE A 67 -10.49 12.40 10.39
CA PHE A 67 -10.74 13.52 9.49
C PHE A 67 -12.18 13.57 8.97
N SER A 68 -12.87 12.44 8.86
CA SER A 68 -14.30 12.43 8.51
C SER A 68 -15.20 13.05 9.58
N ARG A 69 -14.69 13.29 10.80
CA ARG A 69 -15.43 13.91 11.91
C ARG A 69 -15.13 15.40 12.06
N LEU A 70 -14.17 15.93 11.30
CA LEU A 70 -13.82 17.35 11.36
C LEU A 70 -14.74 18.20 10.47
N PRO A 71 -14.97 19.48 10.80
CA PRO A 71 -15.77 20.38 9.99
C PRO A 71 -15.22 20.48 8.55
N PRO A 72 -16.07 20.63 7.51
CA PRO A 72 -15.68 20.63 6.09
C PRO A 72 -14.48 21.51 5.65
N PRO A 73 -14.16 22.68 6.28
CA PRO A 73 -12.95 23.41 5.91
C PRO A 73 -11.65 22.70 6.32
N ALA A 74 -11.63 21.94 7.42
CA ALA A 74 -10.40 21.36 7.97
C ALA A 74 -9.75 20.30 7.05
N PRO A 75 -10.48 19.36 6.41
CA PRO A 75 -9.89 18.39 5.47
C PRO A 75 -9.25 19.05 4.23
N ARG A 76 -9.79 20.17 3.75
CA ARG A 76 -9.27 20.88 2.57
C ARG A 76 -7.96 21.60 2.86
N TYR A 77 -7.86 22.28 4.01
CA TYR A 77 -6.60 22.90 4.45
C TYR A 77 -5.55 21.85 4.79
N TRP A 78 -5.96 20.74 5.41
CA TRP A 78 -5.06 19.62 5.71
C TRP A 78 -4.52 18.93 4.47
N SER A 79 -5.34 18.71 3.43
CA SER A 79 -4.87 18.15 2.16
C SER A 79 -3.89 19.08 1.46
N LYS A 80 -4.13 20.40 1.45
CA LYS A 80 -3.17 21.37 0.90
C LYS A 80 -1.85 21.36 1.69
N LEU A 81 -1.91 21.22 3.00
CA LEU A 81 -0.72 21.08 3.86
C LEU A 81 0.04 19.77 3.57
N LEU A 82 -0.65 18.64 3.44
CA LEU A 82 -0.04 17.35 3.09
C LEU A 82 0.52 17.33 1.65
N ASP A 83 -0.14 17.98 0.69
CA ASP A 83 0.39 18.18 -0.66
C ASP A 83 1.65 19.05 -0.63
N SER A 84 1.71 20.03 0.27
CA SER A 84 2.93 20.82 0.51
C SER A 84 4.07 19.95 1.07
N CYS A 85 3.70 18.88 1.79
CA CYS A 85 4.61 17.84 2.26
C CYS A 85 4.88 16.71 1.24
N ALA A 86 4.36 16.77 0.01
CA ALA A 86 4.58 15.72 -1.00
C ALA A 86 6.05 15.54 -1.35
N ARG A 87 6.85 16.61 -1.37
CA ARG A 87 8.30 16.54 -1.58
C ARG A 87 9.05 15.86 -0.43
N PRO A 88 8.87 16.25 0.84
CA PRO A 88 9.45 15.52 1.96
C PRO A 88 8.90 14.09 2.09
N TYR A 89 7.64 13.83 1.72
CA TYR A 89 7.11 12.47 1.65
C TYR A 89 7.79 11.63 0.55
N ASN A 90 7.96 12.15 -0.66
CA ASN A 90 8.71 11.46 -1.72
C ASN A 90 10.15 11.17 -1.29
N TRP A 91 10.75 12.08 -0.53
CA TRP A 91 12.08 11.88 0.05
C TRP A 91 12.07 10.84 1.18
N VAL A 92 11.08 10.83 2.08
CA VAL A 92 10.91 9.80 3.12
C VAL A 92 10.52 8.44 2.53
N ASN A 93 9.75 8.39 1.46
CA ASN A 93 9.42 7.18 0.73
C ASN A 93 10.65 6.62 0.02
N TRP A 94 11.44 7.49 -0.63
CA TRP A 94 12.66 7.09 -1.29
C TRP A 94 13.77 6.72 -0.28
N ALA A 95 14.05 7.56 0.71
CA ALA A 95 15.08 7.35 1.73
C ALA A 95 14.68 6.27 2.73
N GLY A 96 13.40 6.16 3.08
CA GLY A 96 12.85 5.10 3.92
C GLY A 96 12.84 3.76 3.19
N SER A 97 12.58 3.72 1.87
CA SER A 97 12.70 2.49 1.08
C SER A 97 14.14 2.13 0.76
N ALA A 98 15.01 3.11 0.55
CA ALA A 98 16.44 2.88 0.38
C ALA A 98 17.11 2.40 1.68
N ALA A 99 16.82 3.03 2.82
CA ALA A 99 17.37 2.64 4.12
C ALA A 99 16.71 1.38 4.68
N GLY A 100 15.38 1.27 4.61
CA GLY A 100 14.65 0.07 5.04
C GLY A 100 14.98 -1.15 4.18
N GLY A 101 15.11 -0.97 2.86
CA GLY A 101 15.50 -2.01 1.92
C GLY A 101 16.97 -2.45 2.04
N GLN A 102 17.87 -1.59 2.51
CA GLN A 102 19.26 -1.97 2.78
C GLN A 102 19.45 -2.67 4.13
N VAL A 103 18.62 -2.36 5.14
CA VAL A 103 18.85 -2.80 6.53
C VAL A 103 17.94 -3.96 6.95
N LEU A 104 16.71 -4.06 6.42
CA LEU A 104 15.79 -5.12 6.81
C LEU A 104 16.02 -6.38 5.98
N LYS A 105 16.14 -7.52 6.67
CA LYS A 105 16.12 -8.83 6.01
C LYS A 105 14.73 -9.11 5.42
N PRO A 106 14.61 -9.80 4.27
CA PRO A 106 13.32 -10.14 3.65
C PRO A 106 12.31 -10.77 4.62
N GLU A 107 12.76 -11.58 5.58
CA GLU A 107 11.91 -12.24 6.58
C GLU A 107 11.28 -11.24 7.55
N ARG A 108 11.97 -10.14 7.85
CA ARG A 108 11.41 -9.04 8.67
C ARG A 108 10.35 -8.28 7.89
N MET A 109 10.56 -8.05 6.59
CA MET A 109 9.54 -7.44 5.72
C MET A 109 8.30 -8.35 5.62
N ARG A 110 8.49 -9.68 5.53
CA ARG A 110 7.40 -10.67 5.54
C ARG A 110 6.61 -10.59 6.84
N GLY A 111 7.28 -10.58 7.99
CA GLY A 111 6.61 -10.44 9.29
C GLY A 111 5.85 -9.12 9.44
N MET A 112 6.34 -8.03 8.83
CA MET A 112 5.64 -6.76 8.78
C MET A 112 4.36 -6.87 7.93
N MET A 113 4.44 -7.45 6.72
CA MET A 113 3.29 -7.68 5.85
C MET A 113 2.23 -8.54 6.53
N ASP A 114 2.61 -9.70 7.09
CA ASP A 114 1.69 -10.62 7.75
C ASP A 114 0.96 -9.95 8.93
N ARG A 115 1.71 -9.19 9.76
CA ARG A 115 1.15 -8.46 10.89
C ARG A 115 0.13 -7.42 10.41
N THR A 116 0.48 -6.63 9.41
CA THR A 116 -0.36 -5.55 8.90
C THR A 116 -1.62 -6.09 8.26
N THR A 117 -1.52 -7.10 7.40
CA THR A 117 -2.68 -7.76 6.80
C THR A 117 -3.60 -8.34 7.87
N ARG A 118 -3.06 -9.02 8.89
CA ARG A 118 -3.89 -9.56 9.99
C ARG A 118 -4.67 -8.47 10.73
N ILE A 119 -4.01 -7.34 11.07
CA ILE A 119 -4.68 -6.24 11.77
C ILE A 119 -5.75 -5.59 10.88
N THR A 120 -5.43 -5.35 9.61
CA THR A 120 -6.35 -4.75 8.64
C THR A 120 -7.58 -5.63 8.42
N VAL A 121 -7.40 -6.94 8.22
CA VAL A 121 -8.50 -7.89 8.03
C VAL A 121 -9.35 -8.00 9.29
N ALA A 122 -8.73 -8.10 10.47
CA ALA A 122 -9.48 -8.14 11.74
C ALA A 122 -10.33 -6.87 11.95
N TRP A 123 -9.80 -5.70 11.58
CA TRP A 123 -10.57 -4.45 11.59
C TRP A 123 -11.72 -4.48 10.58
N TYR A 124 -11.45 -4.94 9.36
CA TYR A 124 -12.42 -5.01 8.27
C TYR A 124 -13.60 -5.93 8.61
N ASP A 125 -13.34 -7.09 9.24
CA ASP A 125 -14.37 -8.05 9.67
C ASP A 125 -15.40 -7.46 10.65
N HIS A 126 -15.06 -6.38 11.34
CA HIS A 126 -15.94 -5.69 12.28
C HIS A 126 -16.49 -4.36 11.74
N ALA A 127 -16.08 -3.95 10.54
CA ALA A 127 -16.49 -2.68 9.95
C ALA A 127 -17.86 -2.80 9.26
N ASP A 128 -18.69 -1.77 9.41
CA ASP A 128 -19.93 -1.63 8.64
C ASP A 128 -19.75 -0.65 7.46
N ASN A 129 -20.75 -0.57 6.57
CA ASN A 129 -20.70 0.33 5.42
C ASN A 129 -20.52 1.80 5.83
N LYS A 130 -21.01 2.20 7.01
CA LYS A 130 -20.85 3.56 7.53
C LYS A 130 -19.41 3.82 7.96
N ALA A 131 -18.76 2.85 8.60
CA ALA A 131 -17.35 2.93 8.97
C ALA A 131 -16.46 2.97 7.73
N LEU A 132 -16.75 2.15 6.72
CA LEU A 132 -16.01 2.11 5.46
C LEU A 132 -16.19 3.38 4.62
N GLY A 133 -17.38 3.99 4.63
CA GLY A 133 -17.66 5.23 3.89
C GLY A 133 -17.01 6.49 4.48
N ARG A 134 -16.33 6.41 5.63
CA ARG A 134 -15.58 7.56 6.17
C ARG A 134 -14.33 7.83 5.34
N GLY A 135 -14.07 9.09 5.04
CA GLY A 135 -12.96 9.48 4.17
C GLY A 135 -12.47 10.89 4.39
N MET A 136 -11.48 11.27 3.58
CA MET A 136 -10.89 12.60 3.58
C MET A 136 -10.39 12.97 2.18
N THR A 137 -10.07 14.25 1.99
CA THR A 137 -9.34 14.70 0.81
C THR A 137 -7.91 14.17 0.85
N MET A 138 -7.44 13.56 -0.24
CA MET A 138 -6.13 12.94 -0.32
C MET A 138 -5.15 13.81 -1.11
N PRO A 139 -3.86 13.76 -0.78
CA PRO A 139 -2.82 14.40 -1.56
C PRO A 139 -2.54 13.60 -2.84
N ILE A 140 -3.27 13.89 -3.92
CA ILE A 140 -3.27 13.13 -5.19
C ILE A 140 -1.90 13.04 -5.88
N ARG A 141 -0.92 13.85 -5.45
CA ARG A 141 0.44 13.83 -5.99
C ARG A 141 1.31 12.72 -5.40
N TRP A 142 0.85 12.04 -4.35
CA TRP A 142 1.63 11.04 -3.62
C TRP A 142 1.65 9.68 -4.31
N ASP A 143 0.57 9.32 -4.99
CA ASP A 143 0.41 8.04 -5.68
C ASP A 143 -0.60 8.22 -6.81
N PRO A 144 -0.35 7.67 -8.02
CA PRO A 144 -1.21 7.89 -9.18
C PRO A 144 -2.61 7.27 -9.04
N TYR A 145 -2.82 6.38 -8.07
CA TYR A 145 -4.12 5.79 -7.78
C TYR A 145 -4.90 6.56 -6.69
N PHE A 146 -4.32 7.63 -6.12
CA PHE A 146 -5.03 8.47 -5.16
C PHE A 146 -6.05 9.38 -5.85
N LEU A 147 -7.30 9.28 -5.39
CA LEU A 147 -8.37 10.16 -5.85
C LEU A 147 -8.46 11.41 -4.96
N PRO A 148 -8.97 12.55 -5.46
CA PRO A 148 -9.11 13.78 -4.66
C PRO A 148 -9.85 13.59 -3.34
N TRP A 149 -10.74 12.60 -3.28
CA TRP A 149 -11.35 12.14 -2.04
C TRP A 149 -11.31 10.61 -2.02
N MET A 150 -10.94 10.04 -0.87
CA MET A 150 -10.96 8.60 -0.66
C MET A 150 -11.57 8.27 0.69
N SER A 151 -12.43 7.26 0.68
CA SER A 151 -12.95 6.56 1.84
C SER A 151 -11.98 5.50 2.35
N ARG A 152 -12.27 4.93 3.52
CA ARG A 152 -11.57 3.75 4.01
C ARG A 152 -11.77 2.55 3.09
N ARG A 153 -12.90 2.46 2.38
CA ARG A 153 -13.04 1.43 1.34
C ARG A 153 -12.04 1.68 0.21
N ASP A 154 -11.97 2.91 -0.28
CA ASP A 154 -11.09 3.27 -1.40
C ASP A 154 -9.61 3.01 -1.08
N ILE A 155 -9.16 3.30 0.15
CA ILE A 155 -7.77 3.03 0.54
C ILE A 155 -7.47 1.53 0.66
N LEU A 156 -8.44 0.71 1.06
CA LEU A 156 -8.29 -0.75 1.12
C LEU A 156 -8.32 -1.38 -0.27
N GLU A 157 -9.07 -0.81 -1.21
CA GLU A 157 -9.06 -1.20 -2.63
C GLU A 157 -7.83 -0.66 -3.38
N TRP A 158 -7.22 0.41 -2.89
CA TRP A 158 -5.96 0.95 -3.42
C TRP A 158 -4.78 0.01 -3.15
N ALA A 159 -4.67 -0.53 -1.94
CA ALA A 159 -3.55 -1.37 -1.52
C ALA A 159 -3.20 -2.52 -2.50
N PRO A 160 -4.15 -3.37 -2.95
CA PRO A 160 -3.87 -4.43 -3.91
C PRO A 160 -3.55 -3.91 -5.32
N LYS A 161 -4.07 -2.75 -5.74
CA LYS A 161 -3.73 -2.12 -7.03
C LYS A 161 -2.28 -1.63 -7.02
N HIS A 162 -1.90 -0.90 -5.98
CA HIS A 162 -0.54 -0.44 -5.76
C HIS A 162 0.44 -1.62 -5.67
N TYR A 163 0.07 -2.66 -4.91
CA TYR A 163 0.87 -3.88 -4.80
C TYR A 163 1.08 -4.59 -6.15
N ARG A 164 0.01 -4.81 -6.93
CA ARG A 164 0.10 -5.44 -8.27
C ARG A 164 1.01 -4.66 -9.21
N HIS A 165 0.91 -3.33 -9.18
CA HIS A 165 1.75 -2.46 -10.00
C HIS A 165 3.25 -2.66 -9.70
N HIS A 166 3.62 -2.58 -8.41
CA HIS A 166 5.02 -2.76 -8.01
C HIS A 166 5.50 -4.21 -8.12
N ARG A 167 4.61 -5.18 -7.92
CA ARG A 167 4.94 -6.59 -8.14
C ARG A 167 5.35 -6.87 -9.59
N ALA A 168 4.71 -6.23 -10.57
CA ALA A 168 5.07 -6.37 -11.99
C ALA A 168 6.44 -5.75 -12.34
N GLN A 169 6.98 -4.90 -11.45
CA GLN A 169 8.30 -4.28 -11.61
C GLN A 169 9.44 -5.13 -11.03
N LEU A 170 9.14 -6.22 -10.31
CA LEU A 170 10.18 -7.15 -9.85
C LEU A 170 10.84 -7.85 -11.05
N SER A 171 12.16 -8.03 -10.99
CA SER A 171 12.97 -8.69 -12.03
C SER A 171 13.45 -10.09 -11.62
N LEU A 172 12.73 -10.75 -10.69
CA LEU A 172 13.07 -12.07 -10.16
C LEU A 172 12.79 -13.17 -11.18
N THR A 173 13.77 -14.02 -11.49
CA THR A 173 13.61 -15.12 -12.46
C THR A 173 12.96 -16.36 -11.86
N THR A 174 12.95 -16.44 -10.52
CA THR A 174 12.35 -17.52 -9.73
C THR A 174 10.82 -17.46 -9.66
N LEU A 175 10.21 -16.38 -10.16
CA LEU A 175 8.76 -16.17 -10.10
C LEU A 175 8.24 -15.72 -11.46
N PRO A 176 7.06 -16.20 -11.88
CA PRO A 176 6.44 -15.70 -13.10
C PRO A 176 6.11 -14.22 -12.95
N SER A 177 6.40 -13.45 -14.00
CA SER A 177 6.00 -12.06 -14.10
C SER A 177 4.48 -11.96 -14.17
N LEU A 178 3.89 -11.06 -13.37
CA LEU A 178 2.49 -10.71 -13.54
C LEU A 178 2.37 -9.69 -14.69
N PRO A 179 1.35 -9.82 -15.56
CA PRO A 179 1.08 -8.78 -16.54
C PRO A 179 0.83 -7.45 -15.81
N PRO A 180 1.28 -6.31 -16.37
CA PRO A 180 1.08 -5.02 -15.75
C PRO A 180 -0.42 -4.77 -15.50
N SER A 181 -0.76 -4.29 -14.31
CA SER A 181 -2.09 -3.76 -14.03
C SER A 181 -2.44 -2.70 -15.06
N LYS A 182 -3.70 -2.66 -15.52
CA LYS A 182 -4.20 -1.56 -16.36
C LYS A 182 -3.79 -0.23 -15.71
N SER A 183 -3.18 0.65 -16.50
CA SER A 183 -2.64 1.92 -16.06
C SER A 183 -3.65 2.69 -15.20
N PRO A 184 -3.20 3.48 -14.22
CA PRO A 184 -4.09 4.40 -13.50
C PRO A 184 -4.86 5.27 -14.51
N PRO A 185 -6.10 5.68 -14.21
CA PRO A 185 -6.81 6.63 -15.06
C PRO A 185 -5.96 7.90 -15.20
N ASN A 186 -5.83 8.38 -16.45
CA ASN A 186 -5.21 9.67 -16.79
C ASN A 186 -5.91 10.83 -16.09
#